data_AF-A0A1C3NY78-F1
#
_entry.id   AF-A0A1C3NY78-F1
#
_cell.length_a   1.000
_cell.length_b   1.000
_cell.length_c   1.000
_cell.angle_alpha   90.00
_cell.angle_beta   90.00
_cell.angle_gamma   90.00
#
_symmetry.space_group_name_H-M   'P 1'
#
loop_
_entity.id
_entity.type
_entity.pdbx_description
1 polymer ?
#
loop_
_entity_poly.entity_id
_entity_poly.type
_entity_poly.pdbx_seq_one_letter_code
_entity_poly.pdbx_strand_id
1 'polypeptide(L)' 'MTVSPPMQLGNSGGLITLLDRRGLKVDGVSYTGAQAGHEGWTITFR' A
#
# COMPACT_ATOMS: atom_id res chain seq x y z
N MET A 1 -7.65 -1.38 14.15
CA MET A 1 -8.17 -0.73 12.94
C MET A 1 -8.22 -1.80 11.88
N THR A 2 -9.40 -2.08 11.34
CA THR A 2 -9.59 -3.12 10.33
C THR A 2 -9.76 -2.44 8.99
N VAL A 3 -9.00 -2.87 7.98
CA VAL A 3 -9.11 -2.36 6.61
C VAL A 3 -10.35 -3.00 5.97
N SER A 4 -11.29 -2.19 5.47
CA SER A 4 -12.56 -2.66 4.89
C SER A 4 -12.56 -2.57 3.35
N PRO A 5 -13.04 -3.58 2.62
CA PRO A 5 -13.14 -3.53 1.16
C PRO A 5 -14.19 -2.55 0.62
N PRO A 6 -14.04 -2.06 -0.63
CA PRO A 6 -12.85 -2.21 -1.46
C PRO A 6 -11.81 -1.11 -1.17
N MET A 7 -10.57 -1.51 -0.88
CA MET A 7 -9.40 -0.63 -1.01
C MET A 7 -8.56 -1.15 -2.15
N GLN A 8 -8.69 -0.50 -3.31
CA GLN A 8 -7.89 -0.83 -4.49
C GLN A 8 -6.70 0.11 -4.60
N LEU A 9 -5.56 -0.44 -4.99
CA LEU A 9 -4.38 0.32 -5.39
C LEU A 9 -4.36 0.45 -6.91
N GLY A 10 -3.78 1.54 -7.41
CA GLY A 10 -3.49 1.67 -8.84
C GLY A 10 -2.42 0.67 -9.27
N ASN A 11 -2.37 0.33 -10.55
CA ASN A 11 -1.38 -0.63 -11.10
C ASN A 11 -0.11 0.04 -11.67
N SER A 12 0.00 1.36 -11.59
CA SER A 12 1.15 2.13 -12.09
C SER A 12 2.25 2.37 -11.06
N GLY A 13 2.12 1.82 -9.85
CA GLY A 13 2.95 2.18 -8.72
C GLY A 13 2.39 3.34 -7.91
N GLY A 14 2.97 3.56 -6.73
CA GLY A 14 2.53 4.61 -5.81
C GLY A 14 3.13 4.49 -4.41
N LEU A 15 2.66 5.34 -3.50
CA LEU A 15 3.05 5.36 -2.09
C LEU A 15 1.89 4.84 -1.22
N ILE A 16 2.18 3.89 -0.34
CA ILE A 16 1.29 3.46 0.75
C ILE A 16 1.82 4.11 2.03
N THR A 17 0.97 4.84 2.75
CA THR A 17 1.38 5.55 3.97
C THR A 17 0.61 4.99 5.17
N LEU A 18 1.33 4.66 6.24
CA LEU A 18 0.75 4.32 7.52
C LEU A 18 0.65 5.57 8.38
N LEU A 19 -0.55 5.85 8.88
CA LEU A 19 -0.84 6.97 9.76
C LEU A 19 -1.13 6.48 11.18
N ASP A 20 -0.78 7.28 12.19
CA ASP A 20 -1.23 7.07 13.56
C ASP A 20 -2.70 7.48 13.75
N ARG A 21 -3.20 7.35 14.98
CA ARG A 21 -4.58 7.74 15.34
C ARG A 21 -4.86 9.24 15.22
N ARG A 22 -3.82 10.08 15.14
CA ARG A 22 -3.92 11.52 14.93
C ARG A 22 -3.84 11.90 13.43
N GLY A 23 -3.69 10.91 12.54
CA GLY A 23 -3.55 11.11 11.10
C GLY A 23 -2.13 11.50 10.68
N LEU A 24 -1.13 11.38 11.57
CA LEU A 24 0.26 11.70 11.25
C LEU A 24 0.97 10.49 10.66
N LYS A 25 1.80 10.71 9.64
CA LYS A 25 2.63 9.66 9.05
C LYS A 25 3.58 9.08 10.09
N VAL A 26 3.53 7.76 10.25
CA VAL A 26 4.48 7.00 11.07
C VAL A 26 5.35 6.05 10.25
N ASP A 27 4.88 5.64 9.07
CA ASP A 27 5.64 4.80 8.15
C ASP A 27 5.11 4.94 6.71
N GLY A 28 5.81 4.38 5.73
CA GLY A 28 5.29 4.24 4.38
C GLY A 28 6.22 3.46 3.46
N VAL A 29 5.62 2.81 2.47
CA VAL A 29 6.32 2.01 1.47
C VAL A 29 5.91 2.46 0.07
N SER A 30 6.85 2.40 -0.87
CA SER A 30 6.56 2.64 -2.29
C SER A 30 6.47 1.31 -3.03
N TYR A 31 5.52 1.22 -3.95
CA TYR A 31 5.42 0.09 -4.88
C TYR A 31 5.55 0.59 -6.33
N THR A 32 6.06 -0.27 -7.19
CA THR A 32 6.25 -0.01 -8.62
C THR A 32 5.12 -0.65 -9.43
N GLY A 33 4.91 -0.18 -10.67
CA GLY A 33 3.97 -0.85 -11.58
C GLY A 33 4.35 -2.31 -11.87
N ALA A 34 5.65 -2.63 -11.90
CA ALA A 34 6.13 -4.01 -12.04
C ALA A 34 5.70 -4.90 -10.85
N GLN A 35 5.73 -4.36 -9.62
CA GLN A 35 5.20 -5.06 -8.44
C GLN A 35 3.68 -5.21 -8.50
N ALA A 36 2.96 -4.22 -9.03
CA ALA A 36 1.49 -4.29 -9.16
C ALA A 36 0.99 -5.16 -10.32
N GLY A 37 1.85 -5.54 -11.26
CA GLY A 37 1.47 -6.32 -12.45
C GLY A 37 1.07 -7.78 -12.17
N HIS A 38 1.37 -8.31 -10.98
CA HIS A 38 1.01 -9.66 -10.57
C HIS A 38 -0.05 -9.64 -9.47
N GLU A 39 -1.31 -9.48 -9.86
CA GLU A 39 -2.45 -9.48 -8.94
C GLU A 39 -2.54 -10.80 -8.13
N GLY A 40 -2.96 -10.69 -6.86
CA GLY A 40 -3.15 -11.84 -5.98
C GLY A 40 -1.89 -12.38 -5.29
N TRP A 41 -0.72 -11.77 -5.52
CA TRP A 41 0.55 -12.15 -4.87
C TRP A 41 0.89 -11.29 -3.66
N THR A 42 1.60 -11.88 -2.70
CA THR A 42 2.19 -11.15 -1.58
C THR A 42 3.54 -10.56 -1.97
N ILE A 43 3.75 -9.29 -1.60
CA ILE A 43 5.00 -8.57 -1.82
C ILE A 43 5.51 -8.06 -0.48
N THR A 44 6.81 -8.21 -0.24
CA THR A 44 7.45 -7.76 1.00
C THR A 44 8.27 -6.50 0.75
N PHE A 45 8.11 -5.50 1.63
CA PHE A 45 8.93 -4.30 1.64
C PHE A 45 10.02 -4.46 2.71
N ARG A 46 11.23 -3.97 2.42
CA ARG A 46 12.37 -4.00 3.34
C ARG A 46 12.59 -2.63 3.95
#